data_AF-A0A962GJG6-F1
#
_entry.id   AF-A0A962GJG6-F1
#
_cell.length_a   1.000
_cell.length_b   1.000
_cell.length_c   1.000
_cell.angle_alpha   90.00
_cell.angle_beta   90.00
_cell.angle_gamma   90.00
#
_symmetry.space_group_name_H-M   'P 1'
#
loop_
_entity.id
_entity.type
_entity.pdbx_description
1 polymer ?
#
loop_
_entity_poly.entity_id
_entity_poly.type
_entity_poly.pdbx_seq_one_letter_code
_entity_poly.pdbx_strand_id
1 'polypeptide(L)'
;MTLQAQLELDQQFNWSVPQVNLDIRDSHHFNQQILNSILGIYGFGNTEMSGGFVVDVNSANGKFDQWQIRFEDFYALNKKRKLQVDGLSGAVNWLLNDASNDSYLTWQSLLFAGMPVNQSEVNFNLSKDRFELLGRHEFPVFDGAIVIRELMADNLFSESIGMSLNAAVLPMSLK
;
A
#
# COMPACT_ATOMS: atom_id res chain seq x y z
N MET A 1 -11.58 -4.75 16.17
CA MET A 1 -10.47 -3.78 16.10
C MET A 1 -9.77 -3.78 17.44
N THR A 2 -8.46 -3.96 17.43
CA THR A 2 -7.62 -3.79 18.61
C THR A 2 -6.64 -2.66 18.31
N LEU A 3 -6.66 -1.61 19.13
CA LEU A 3 -5.65 -0.55 19.10
C LEU A 3 -4.79 -0.72 20.35
N GLN A 4 -3.49 -0.90 20.15
CA GLN A 4 -2.51 -0.89 21.23
C GLN A 4 -1.55 0.27 20.98
N ALA A 5 -1.55 1.22 21.91
CA ALA A 5 -0.53 2.24 22.02
C ALA A 5 0.21 1.97 23.32
N GLN A 6 1.47 1.57 23.22
CA GLN A 6 2.30 1.28 24.37
C GLN A 6 3.23 2.47 24.63
N LEU A 7 3.14 3.00 25.84
CA LEU A 7 3.95 4.12 26.32
C LEU A 7 4.57 3.67 27.64
N GLU A 8 5.76 3.07 27.55
CA GLU A 8 6.50 2.62 28.73
C GLU A 8 7.37 3.77 29.25
N LEU A 9 7.21 4.08 30.53
CA LEU A 9 8.20 4.82 31.28
C LEU A 9 9.00 3.76 32.02
N ASP A 10 10.30 3.64 31.74
CA ASP A 10 11.13 2.74 32.55
C ASP A 10 11.26 3.28 33.99
N GLN A 11 11.78 2.46 34.91
CA GLN A 11 11.95 2.84 36.32
C GLN A 11 12.94 4.00 36.52
N GLN A 12 13.59 4.48 35.45
CA GLN A 12 14.51 5.60 35.43
C GLN A 12 13.91 6.85 34.72
N PHE A 13 12.63 6.84 34.37
CA PHE A 13 11.95 7.90 33.61
C PHE A 13 12.51 8.14 32.19
N ASN A 14 13.18 7.16 31.59
CA ASN A 14 13.51 7.25 30.18
C ASN A 14 12.24 7.00 29.35
N TRP A 15 12.06 7.85 28.34
CA TRP A 15 10.97 7.71 27.39
C TRP A 15 11.22 6.49 26.50
N SER A 16 10.36 5.47 26.60
CA SER A 16 10.30 4.45 25.54
C SER A 16 9.69 5.05 24.29
N VAL A 17 10.10 4.50 23.16
CA VAL A 17 9.74 5.06 21.86
C VAL A 17 8.32 4.63 21.48
N PRO A 18 7.42 5.55 21.08
CA PRO A 18 6.02 5.21 20.87
C PRO A 18 5.85 4.20 19.74
N GLN A 19 5.08 3.15 20.01
CA GLN A 19 4.64 2.15 19.03
C GLN A 19 3.12 2.15 18.95
N VAL A 20 2.59 2.08 17.73
CA VAL A 20 1.15 1.95 17.46
C VAL A 20 0.94 0.70 16.63
N ASN A 21 0.14 -0.23 17.17
CA ASN A 21 -0.35 -1.39 16.43
C ASN A 21 -1.87 -1.32 16.30
N LEU A 22 -2.36 -1.47 15.07
CA LEU A 22 -3.77 -1.52 14.72
C LEU A 22 -4.05 -2.84 14.00
N ASP A 23 -4.77 -3.76 14.64
CA ASP A 23 -5.30 -4.98 14.02
C ASP A 23 -6.77 -4.77 13.62
N ILE A 24 -7.01 -4.64 12.32
CA ILE A 24 -8.32 -4.45 11.70
C ILE A 24 -8.72 -5.73 10.96
N ARG A 25 -9.46 -6.61 11.63
CA ARG A 25 -10.01 -7.84 11.03
C ARG A 25 -11.32 -7.65 10.26
N ASP A 26 -11.96 -6.51 10.46
CA ASP A 26 -13.24 -6.15 9.83
C ASP A 26 -13.13 -4.74 9.26
N SER A 27 -12.50 -4.65 8.09
CA SER A 27 -12.29 -3.38 7.41
C SER A 27 -13.60 -2.75 6.92
N HIS A 28 -14.69 -3.52 6.79
CA HIS A 28 -16.00 -3.01 6.41
C HIS A 28 -16.53 -2.02 7.44
N HIS A 29 -16.64 -2.45 8.70
CA HIS A 29 -17.11 -1.59 9.79
C HIS A 29 -16.11 -0.46 10.09
N PHE A 30 -14.80 -0.76 10.09
CA PHE A 30 -13.77 0.25 10.29
C PHE A 30 -13.86 1.37 9.24
N ASN A 31 -14.08 1.02 7.98
CA ASN A 31 -14.22 1.98 6.91
C ASN A 31 -15.48 2.85 7.07
N GLN A 32 -16.63 2.25 7.39
CA GLN A 32 -17.87 3.00 7.60
C GLN A 32 -17.77 4.01 8.75
N GLN A 33 -17.05 3.67 9.82
CA GLN A 33 -16.98 4.47 11.04
C GLN A 33 -15.83 5.49 11.03
N ILE A 34 -14.71 5.16 10.39
CA ILE A 34 -13.45 5.91 10.52
C ILE A 34 -12.95 6.36 9.14
N LEU A 35 -12.53 5.43 8.27
CA LEU A 35 -11.79 5.79 7.05
C LEU A 35 -12.62 6.55 6.03
N ASN A 36 -13.91 6.25 5.85
CA ASN A 36 -14.72 6.86 4.80
C ASN A 36 -14.79 8.40 4.94
N SER A 37 -14.76 8.91 6.17
CA SER A 37 -14.73 10.36 6.44
C SER A 37 -13.44 11.01 5.92
N ILE A 38 -12.30 10.35 6.14
CA ILE A 38 -10.98 10.81 5.72
C ILE A 38 -10.83 10.66 4.20
N LEU A 39 -11.17 9.49 3.66
CA LEU A 39 -11.11 9.20 2.23
C LEU A 39 -12.02 10.13 1.42
N GLY A 40 -13.14 10.57 2.00
CA GLY A 40 -14.04 11.56 1.40
C GLY A 40 -13.33 12.86 1.02
N ILE A 41 -12.40 13.34 1.85
CA ILE A 41 -11.63 14.60 1.63
C ILE A 41 -10.77 14.48 0.37
N TYR A 42 -10.20 13.31 0.12
CA TYR A 42 -9.36 13.03 -1.03
C TYR A 42 -10.15 12.52 -2.26
N GLY A 43 -11.48 12.55 -2.19
CA GLY A 43 -12.34 12.11 -3.28
C GLY A 43 -12.36 10.59 -3.51
N PHE A 44 -11.99 9.82 -2.48
CA PHE A 44 -12.14 8.36 -2.37
C PHE A 44 -13.30 7.96 -1.45
N GLY A 45 -14.22 8.89 -1.17
CA GLY A 45 -15.46 8.57 -0.45
C GLY A 45 -16.26 7.46 -1.14
N ASN A 46 -17.06 6.74 -0.36
CA ASN A 46 -17.82 5.56 -0.79
C ASN A 46 -16.94 4.42 -1.33
N THR A 47 -15.69 4.32 -0.85
CA THR A 47 -14.90 3.11 -1.05
C THR A 47 -15.49 2.03 -0.15
N GLU A 48 -15.93 0.91 -0.71
CA GLU A 48 -16.32 -0.28 0.02
C GLU A 48 -15.04 -1.06 0.36
N MET A 49 -14.95 -1.64 1.56
CA MET A 49 -13.79 -2.44 2.00
C MET A 49 -14.26 -3.70 2.73
N SER A 50 -13.51 -4.79 2.63
CA SER A 50 -13.66 -6.00 3.44
C SER A 50 -12.31 -6.73 3.62
N GLY A 51 -12.27 -7.73 4.49
CA GLY A 51 -11.03 -8.44 4.84
C GLY A 51 -10.23 -7.77 5.97
N GLY A 52 -9.00 -8.23 6.15
CA GLY A 52 -8.13 -7.84 7.26
C GLY A 52 -6.93 -7.00 6.82
N PHE A 53 -6.50 -6.07 7.69
CA PHE A 53 -5.17 -5.47 7.60
C PHE A 53 -4.63 -5.11 8.98
N VAL A 54 -3.30 -5.09 9.09
CA VAL A 54 -2.57 -4.66 10.29
C VAL A 54 -1.73 -3.45 9.94
N VAL A 55 -1.74 -2.43 10.79
CA VAL A 55 -0.83 -1.29 10.69
C VAL A 55 0.09 -1.27 11.90
N ASP A 56 1.39 -1.28 11.63
CA ASP A 56 2.45 -1.15 12.61
C ASP A 56 3.16 0.18 12.36
N VAL A 57 3.18 1.08 13.34
CA VAL A 57 3.92 2.33 13.28
C VAL A 57 4.95 2.33 14.41
N ASN A 58 6.21 2.44 14.02
CA ASN A 58 7.34 2.43 14.93
C ASN A 58 8.08 3.77 14.88
N SER A 59 8.80 4.04 15.96
CA SER A 59 9.66 5.18 16.10
C SER A 59 10.95 4.67 16.73
N ALA A 60 12.11 5.05 16.20
CA ALA A 60 13.40 4.72 16.81
C ALA A 60 13.95 5.87 17.66
N ASN A 61 13.63 7.12 17.32
CA ASN A 61 14.19 8.32 17.96
C ASN A 61 13.12 9.36 18.36
N GLY A 62 11.95 8.89 18.81
CA GLY A 62 10.84 9.78 19.19
C GLY A 62 10.11 10.43 18.00
N LYS A 63 10.48 10.09 16.76
CA LYS A 63 9.76 10.42 15.53
C LYS A 63 9.34 9.14 14.84
N PHE A 64 8.08 9.09 14.40
CA PHE A 64 7.63 8.01 13.52
C PHE A 64 8.48 8.01 12.25
N ASP A 65 9.31 6.99 12.12
CA ASP A 65 10.30 6.84 11.06
C ASP A 65 10.11 5.53 10.32
N GLN A 66 9.18 4.68 10.76
CA GLN A 66 8.84 3.42 10.11
C GLN A 66 7.36 3.14 10.22
N TRP A 67 6.76 2.68 9.12
CA TRP A 67 5.44 2.07 9.17
C TRP A 67 5.38 0.85 8.27
N GLN A 68 4.54 -0.10 8.66
CA GLN A 68 4.20 -1.27 7.87
C GLN A 68 2.68 -1.41 7.82
N ILE A 69 2.16 -1.71 6.65
CA ILE A 69 0.79 -2.15 6.47
C ILE A 69 0.82 -3.57 5.91
N ARG A 70 0.20 -4.52 6.61
CA ARG A 70 0.02 -5.89 6.15
C ARG A 70 -1.43 -6.13 5.78
N PHE A 71 -1.65 -6.70 4.61
CA PHE A 71 -2.97 -7.07 4.11
C PHE A 71 -3.16 -8.58 4.20
N GLU A 72 -4.34 -9.00 4.65
CA GLU A 72 -4.76 -10.39 4.77
C GLU A 72 -6.10 -10.56 4.07
N ASP A 73 -6.07 -11.06 2.83
CA ASP A 73 -7.26 -11.24 2.00
C ASP A 73 -8.15 -9.99 1.97
N PHE A 74 -7.52 -8.86 1.65
CA PHE A 74 -8.16 -7.54 1.69
C PHE A 74 -8.83 -7.21 0.35
N TYR A 75 -10.00 -6.55 0.44
CA TYR A 75 -10.79 -6.14 -0.71
C TYR A 75 -11.11 -4.65 -0.59
N ALA A 76 -11.03 -3.94 -1.71
CA ALA A 76 -11.54 -2.57 -1.79
C ALA A 76 -12.19 -2.30 -3.14
N LEU A 77 -13.27 -1.52 -3.14
CA LEU A 77 -14.02 -1.15 -4.33
C LEU A 77 -14.41 0.31 -4.29
N ASN A 78 -14.00 1.07 -5.30
CA ASN A 78 -14.44 2.42 -5.57
C ASN A 78 -14.96 2.52 -7.02
N LYS A 79 -16.27 2.34 -7.18
CA LYS A 79 -16.96 2.37 -8.48
C LYS A 79 -16.75 3.70 -9.22
N LYS A 80 -16.78 4.82 -8.49
CA LYS A 80 -16.62 6.17 -9.08
C LYS A 80 -15.23 6.36 -9.70
N ARG A 81 -14.19 5.83 -9.05
CA ARG A 81 -12.80 5.91 -9.52
C ARG A 81 -12.40 4.77 -10.44
N LYS A 82 -13.29 3.79 -10.65
CA LYS A 82 -12.99 2.53 -11.36
C LYS A 82 -11.75 1.86 -10.76
N LEU A 83 -11.72 1.82 -9.43
CA LEU A 83 -10.70 1.14 -8.65
C LEU A 83 -11.31 -0.05 -7.94
N GLN A 84 -10.69 -1.20 -8.06
CA GLN A 84 -11.07 -2.41 -7.35
C GLN A 84 -9.82 -3.22 -7.08
N VAL A 85 -9.72 -3.83 -5.91
CA VAL A 85 -8.73 -4.86 -5.61
C VAL A 85 -9.41 -5.99 -4.87
N ASP A 86 -9.17 -7.22 -5.32
CA ASP A 86 -9.72 -8.42 -4.75
C ASP A 86 -8.60 -9.34 -4.28
N GLY A 87 -8.74 -9.86 -3.06
CA GLY A 87 -7.79 -10.80 -2.45
C GLY A 87 -6.38 -10.23 -2.32
N LEU A 88 -6.25 -8.95 -1.96
CA LEU A 88 -4.96 -8.31 -1.72
C LEU A 88 -4.29 -8.93 -0.49
N SER A 89 -3.06 -9.40 -0.67
CA SER A 89 -2.23 -9.92 0.41
C SER A 89 -0.81 -9.41 0.27
N GLY A 90 -0.13 -9.22 1.40
CA GLY A 90 1.27 -8.83 1.42
C GLY A 90 1.56 -7.70 2.40
N ALA A 91 2.71 -7.05 2.24
CA ALA A 91 3.18 -6.01 3.13
C ALA A 91 3.72 -4.81 2.35
N VAL A 92 3.33 -3.62 2.78
CA VAL A 92 3.94 -2.35 2.38
C VAL A 92 4.77 -1.86 3.55
N ASN A 93 6.06 -1.73 3.32
CA ASN A 93 7.03 -1.25 4.28
C ASN A 93 7.51 0.14 3.87
N TRP A 94 7.59 1.04 4.84
CA TRP A 94 8.20 2.34 4.65
C TRP A 94 9.17 2.66 5.78
N LEU A 95 10.31 3.22 5.41
CA LEU A 95 11.31 3.72 6.35
C LEU A 95 11.77 5.12 5.93
N LEU A 96 11.99 6.00 6.91
CA LEU A 96 12.47 7.37 6.72
C LEU A 96 13.97 7.45 6.42
N ASN A 97 14.74 6.40 6.71
CA ASN A 97 16.16 6.32 6.39
C ASN A 97 16.37 5.62 5.03
N ASP A 98 17.62 5.54 4.57
CA ASP A 98 17.96 4.76 3.36
C ASP A 98 17.95 3.25 3.62
N ALA A 99 17.57 2.81 4.83
CA ALA A 99 17.33 1.40 5.08
C ALA A 99 16.00 1.04 4.44
N SER A 100 15.97 -0.13 3.80
CA SER A 100 14.93 -0.48 2.86
C SER A 100 14.49 -1.89 3.19
N ASN A 101 13.22 -2.06 3.57
CA ASN A 101 12.61 -3.37 3.67
C ASN A 101 11.75 -3.56 2.43
N ASP A 102 12.01 -4.62 1.68
CA ASP A 102 11.23 -4.92 0.48
C ASP A 102 9.76 -5.09 0.85
N SER A 103 8.92 -4.42 0.07
CA SER A 103 7.48 -4.57 0.07
C SER A 103 7.10 -5.59 -0.98
N TYR A 104 6.04 -6.34 -0.71
CA TYR A 104 5.48 -7.28 -1.66
C TYR A 104 3.96 -7.21 -1.58
N LEU A 105 3.30 -7.22 -2.72
CA LEU A 105 1.84 -7.33 -2.80
C LEU A 105 1.46 -8.34 -3.87
N THR A 106 0.45 -9.14 -3.56
CA THR A 106 -0.20 -10.07 -4.48
C THR A 106 -1.69 -9.80 -4.47
N TRP A 107 -2.36 -9.94 -5.61
CA TRP A 107 -3.81 -9.80 -5.70
C TRP A 107 -4.38 -10.85 -6.66
N GLN A 108 -5.68 -11.12 -6.54
CA GLN A 108 -6.40 -11.99 -7.47
C GLN A 108 -6.91 -11.22 -8.69
N SER A 109 -7.38 -9.99 -8.46
CA SER A 109 -7.91 -9.10 -9.48
C SER A 109 -7.70 -7.65 -9.05
N LEU A 110 -7.31 -6.80 -9.99
CA LEU A 110 -7.14 -5.36 -9.79
C LEU A 110 -7.82 -4.65 -10.97
N LEU A 111 -8.73 -3.73 -10.69
CA LEU A 111 -9.21 -2.76 -11.67
C LEU A 111 -8.52 -1.43 -11.38
N PHE A 112 -7.73 -0.93 -12.32
CA PHE A 112 -7.08 0.36 -12.18
C PHE A 112 -7.48 1.28 -13.33
N ALA A 113 -8.14 2.40 -13.01
CA ALA A 113 -8.67 3.35 -14.00
C ALA A 113 -9.57 2.69 -15.08
N GLY A 114 -10.24 1.58 -14.73
CA GLY A 114 -11.05 0.79 -15.66
C GLY A 114 -10.29 -0.25 -16.48
N MET A 115 -8.98 -0.40 -16.30
CA MET A 115 -8.17 -1.45 -16.89
C MET A 115 -8.10 -2.65 -15.93
N PRO A 116 -8.61 -3.83 -16.32
CA PRO A 116 -8.49 -5.02 -15.50
C PRO A 116 -7.06 -5.58 -15.62
N VAL A 117 -6.46 -5.80 -14.47
CA VAL A 117 -5.20 -6.50 -14.28
C VAL A 117 -5.53 -7.80 -13.55
N ASN A 118 -5.24 -8.94 -14.17
CA ASN A 118 -5.49 -10.24 -13.56
C ASN A 118 -4.51 -10.48 -12.40
N GLN A 119 -4.60 -11.68 -11.81
CA GLN A 119 -3.70 -12.12 -10.75
C GLN A 119 -2.24 -11.84 -11.10
N SER A 120 -1.56 -11.11 -10.22
CA SER A 120 -0.16 -10.75 -10.37
C SER A 120 0.43 -10.41 -9.00
N GLU A 121 1.73 -10.13 -9.00
CA GLU A 121 2.50 -9.73 -7.84
C GLU A 121 3.42 -8.57 -8.18
N VAL A 122 3.74 -7.78 -7.16
CA VAL A 122 4.67 -6.67 -7.24
C VAL A 122 5.60 -6.70 -6.04
N ASN A 123 6.90 -6.57 -6.30
CA ASN A 123 7.91 -6.37 -5.29
C ASN A 123 8.47 -4.97 -5.50
N PHE A 124 8.60 -4.21 -4.43
CA PHE A 124 9.03 -2.83 -4.53
C PHE A 124 9.70 -2.38 -3.24
N ASN A 125 10.41 -1.27 -3.34
CA ASN A 125 10.94 -0.55 -2.20
C ASN A 125 10.25 0.78 -2.05
N LEU A 126 9.98 1.17 -0.80
CA LEU A 126 9.50 2.50 -0.47
C LEU A 126 10.29 3.01 0.72
N SER A 127 11.15 4.00 0.50
CA SER A 127 11.98 4.61 1.54
C SER A 127 12.08 6.12 1.31
N LYS A 128 12.08 6.91 2.39
CA LYS A 128 11.95 8.37 2.35
C LYS A 128 10.79 8.78 1.44
N ASP A 129 11.09 9.41 0.32
CA ASP A 129 10.17 9.89 -0.72
C ASP A 129 10.47 9.21 -2.07
N ARG A 130 11.09 8.03 -2.04
CA ARG A 130 11.45 7.23 -3.20
C ARG A 130 10.67 5.91 -3.23
N PHE A 131 10.18 5.58 -4.42
CA PHE A 131 9.64 4.28 -4.79
C PHE A 131 10.53 3.65 -5.86
N GLU A 132 10.79 2.36 -5.72
CA GLU A 132 11.53 1.58 -6.70
C GLU A 132 10.89 0.20 -6.89
N LEU A 133 10.58 -0.15 -8.14
CA LEU A 133 10.10 -1.47 -8.50
C LEU A 133 11.27 -2.46 -8.51
N LEU A 134 11.12 -3.59 -7.82
CA LEU A 134 12.17 -4.58 -7.67
C LEU A 134 12.04 -5.69 -8.72
N GLY A 135 12.83 -5.56 -9.78
CA GLY A 135 12.90 -6.55 -10.85
C GLY A 135 11.83 -6.37 -11.93
N ARG A 136 11.70 -7.38 -12.79
CA ARG A 136 10.77 -7.37 -13.92
C ARG A 136 9.40 -7.88 -13.47
N HIS A 137 8.37 -7.07 -13.67
CA HIS A 137 6.98 -7.44 -13.42
C HIS A 137 6.18 -7.53 -14.70
N GLU A 138 5.24 -8.46 -14.73
CA GLU A 138 4.31 -8.67 -15.83
C GLU A 138 2.89 -8.61 -15.28
N PHE A 139 2.14 -7.62 -15.76
CA PHE A 139 0.77 -7.35 -15.37
C PHE A 139 -0.14 -7.81 -16.51
N PRO A 140 -0.79 -8.98 -16.39
CA PRO A 140 -1.68 -9.45 -17.44
C PRO A 140 -2.89 -8.53 -17.52
N VAL A 141 -3.15 -7.96 -18.69
CA VAL A 141 -4.26 -7.03 -18.95
C VAL A 141 -5.03 -7.52 -20.16
N PHE A 142 -6.35 -7.71 -20.00
CA PHE A 142 -7.19 -8.36 -20.99
C PHE A 142 -6.59 -9.71 -21.44
N ASP A 143 -6.08 -9.78 -22.67
CA ASP A 143 -5.43 -10.94 -23.27
C ASP A 143 -3.96 -10.68 -23.68
N GLY A 144 -3.41 -9.54 -23.27
CA GLY A 144 -1.99 -9.20 -23.37
C GLY A 144 -1.38 -8.99 -21.99
N ALA A 145 -0.28 -8.24 -21.94
CA ALA A 145 0.36 -7.89 -20.67
C ALA A 145 1.13 -6.56 -20.76
N ILE A 146 1.20 -5.85 -19.64
CA ILE A 146 2.14 -4.74 -19.44
C ILE A 146 3.35 -5.30 -18.71
N VAL A 147 4.52 -5.24 -19.34
CA VAL A 147 5.79 -5.64 -18.75
C VAL A 147 6.50 -4.39 -18.27
N ILE A 148 6.69 -4.26 -16.96
CA ILE A 148 7.52 -3.20 -16.37
C ILE A 148 8.88 -3.79 -16.01
N ARG A 149 9.94 -3.21 -16.58
CA ARG A 149 11.34 -3.62 -16.33
C ARG A 149 12.00 -2.75 -15.27
N GLU A 150 11.60 -1.49 -15.23
CA GLU A 150 12.10 -0.49 -14.30
C GLU A 150 10.98 0.51 -14.05
N LEU A 151 10.74 0.83 -12.79
CA LEU A 151 9.92 1.97 -12.39
C LEU A 151 10.56 2.55 -11.14
N MET A 152 10.97 3.81 -11.22
CA MET A 152 11.47 4.57 -10.10
C MET A 152 10.69 5.88 -10.04
N ALA A 153 10.33 6.29 -8.82
CA ALA A 153 9.78 7.60 -8.58
C ALA A 153 10.47 8.22 -7.36
N ASP A 154 10.91 9.46 -7.49
CA ASP A 154 11.57 10.24 -6.45
C ASP A 154 10.76 11.48 -6.13
N ASN A 155 10.96 12.03 -4.92
CA ASN A 155 10.26 13.20 -4.43
C ASN A 155 8.73 13.04 -4.38
N LEU A 156 8.24 11.85 -4.01
CA LEU A 156 6.80 11.49 -3.96
C LEU A 156 5.93 12.43 -3.13
N PHE A 157 6.52 13.13 -2.15
CA PHE A 157 5.81 14.05 -1.26
C PHE A 157 6.08 15.52 -1.57
N SER A 158 6.75 15.82 -2.69
CA SER A 158 7.06 17.18 -3.13
C SER A 158 6.03 17.68 -4.16
N GLU A 159 6.15 18.95 -4.55
CA GLU A 159 5.31 19.54 -5.61
C GLU A 159 5.63 18.97 -7.00
N SER A 160 6.81 18.39 -7.21
CA SER A 160 7.25 17.82 -8.48
C SER A 160 7.81 16.41 -8.32
N ILE A 161 7.15 15.43 -8.93
CA ILE A 161 7.55 14.04 -8.86
C ILE A 161 8.50 13.73 -10.02
N GLY A 162 9.69 13.21 -9.70
CA GLY A 162 10.59 12.63 -10.68
C GLY A 162 10.17 11.19 -10.96
N MET A 163 10.08 10.77 -12.22
CA MET A 163 9.68 9.40 -12.57
C MET A 163 10.49 8.87 -13.74
N SER A 164 11.05 7.67 -13.58
CA SER A 164 11.67 6.86 -14.63
C SER A 164 10.81 5.60 -14.83
N LEU A 165 10.43 5.30 -16.07
CA LEU A 165 9.62 4.13 -16.42
C LEU A 165 10.18 3.48 -17.68
N ASN A 166 10.53 2.20 -17.56
CA ASN A 166 10.81 1.31 -18.67
C ASN A 166 9.75 0.21 -18.72
N ALA A 167 8.83 0.33 -19.66
CA ALA A 167 7.75 -0.62 -19.84
C ALA A 167 7.54 -0.97 -21.32
N ALA A 168 7.00 -2.17 -21.55
CA ALA A 168 6.59 -2.66 -22.86
C ALA A 168 5.19 -3.25 -22.77
N VAL A 169 4.38 -3.04 -23.80
CA VAL A 169 3.06 -3.68 -23.93
C VAL A 169 3.20 -4.88 -24.85
N LEU A 170 2.85 -6.07 -24.34
CA LEU A 170 2.72 -7.27 -25.14
C LEU A 170 1.35 -7.26 -25.83
N PRO A 171 1.28 -7.74 -27.09
CA PRO A 171 0.09 -7.60 -27.92
C PRO A 171 -1.16 -8.22 -27.27
N MET A 172 -2.25 -7.47 -27.33
CA MET A 172 -3.61 -7.89 -27.03
C MET A 172 -4.23 -8.41 -28.34
N SER A 173 -4.68 -9.66 -28.36
CA SER A 173 -5.37 -10.28 -29.48
C SER A 173 -6.84 -9.83 -29.52
N LEU A 174 -7.12 -8.73 -30.22
CA LEU A 174 -8.49 -8.35 -30.58
C LEU A 174 -9.14 -9.43 -31.47
N LYS A 175 -9.82 -10.40 -30.85
CA LYS A 175 -10.73 -11.34 -31.53
C LYS A 175 -12.13 -10.76 -31.57
#